data_AF-A0A1F9Y1P1-F1
#
_entry.id   AF-A0A1F9Y1P1-F1
#
_cell.length_a   1.000
_cell.length_b   1.000
_cell.length_c   1.000
_cell.angle_alpha   90.00
_cell.angle_beta   90.00
_cell.angle_gamma   90.00
#
_symmetry.space_group_name_H-M   'P 1'
#
loop_
_entity.id
_entity.type
_entity.pdbx_description
1 polymer ?
#
loop_
_entity_poly.entity_id
_entity_poly.type
_entity_poly.pdbx_seq_one_letter_code
_entity_poly.pdbx_strand_id
1 'polypeptide(L)'
;MRINSIASQINVEAVKKLEQERKNVSGSGKTSHAKDASHISSEAKRLHETAGDVNTVQTQVQNQPEIRTERVEEVKAKIKNGFYNSDAFIDRLTEKIMKDFGL
;
A
#
# COMPACT_ATOMS: atom_id res chain seq x y z
N MET A 1 -16.23 -59.36 56.29
CA MET A 1 -16.95 -58.28 55.59
C MET A 1 -15.98 -57.67 54.59
N ARG A 2 -16.16 -57.96 53.29
CA ARG A 2 -16.92 -57.17 52.29
C ARG A 2 -16.25 -55.81 52.04
N ILE A 3 -15.34 -55.77 51.05
CA ILE A 3 -15.56 -55.31 49.65
C ILE A 3 -15.53 -53.78 49.59
N ASN A 4 -14.47 -53.23 48.97
CA ASN A 4 -14.51 -52.07 48.05
C ASN A 4 -13.09 -51.61 47.71
N SER A 5 -12.45 -52.24 46.73
CA SER A 5 -11.22 -51.68 46.12
C SER A 5 -11.13 -51.93 44.61
N ILE A 6 -11.93 -52.86 44.07
CA ILE A 6 -11.97 -53.14 42.62
C ILE A 6 -12.95 -52.21 41.89
N ALA A 7 -13.95 -51.64 42.59
CA ALA A 7 -14.97 -50.77 41.98
C ALA A 7 -14.48 -49.36 41.60
N SER A 8 -13.33 -48.90 42.11
CA SER A 8 -12.80 -47.57 41.78
C SER A 8 -11.99 -47.54 40.49
N GLN A 9 -11.47 -48.69 40.02
CA GLN A 9 -10.66 -48.75 38.79
C GLN A 9 -11.51 -48.84 37.53
N ILE A 10 -12.68 -49.49 37.61
CA ILE A 10 -13.57 -49.69 36.45
C ILE A 10 -14.17 -48.35 35.97
N ASN A 11 -14.39 -47.39 36.88
CA ASN A 11 -14.96 -46.08 36.51
C ASN A 11 -13.93 -45.07 35.98
N VAL A 12 -12.62 -45.26 36.21
CA VAL A 12 -11.60 -44.31 35.76
C VAL A 12 -11.32 -44.46 34.26
N GLU A 13 -11.38 -45.68 33.72
CA GLU A 13 -11.21 -45.91 32.28
C GLU A 13 -12.43 -45.45 31.48
N ALA A 14 -13.65 -45.66 32.00
CA ALA A 14 -14.88 -45.16 31.37
C ALA A 14 -14.93 -43.62 31.33
N VAL A 15 -14.50 -42.94 32.40
CA VAL A 15 -14.42 -41.47 32.44
C VAL A 15 -13.33 -40.93 31.50
N LYS A 16 -12.16 -41.57 31.43
CA LYS A 16 -11.11 -41.20 30.46
C LYS A 16 -11.57 -41.37 29.01
N LYS A 17 -12.34 -42.41 28.72
CA LYS A 17 -12.87 -42.66 27.37
C LYS A 17 -13.94 -41.63 26.99
N LEU A 18 -14.82 -41.27 27.92
CA LEU A 18 -15.81 -40.18 27.75
C LEU A 18 -15.16 -38.80 27.63
N GLU A 19 -14.06 -38.52 28.35
CA GLU A 19 -13.28 -37.28 28.17
C GLU A 19 -12.55 -37.23 26.83
N GLN A 20 -11.99 -38.35 26.35
CA GLN A 20 -11.41 -38.45 25.01
C GLN A 20 -12.46 -38.24 23.92
N GLU A 21 -13.65 -38.81 24.07
CA GLU A 21 -14.77 -38.59 23.15
C GLU A 21 -15.28 -37.14 23.21
N ARG A 22 -15.38 -36.51 24.38
CA ARG A 22 -15.70 -35.06 24.50
C ARG A 22 -14.59 -34.16 23.95
N LYS A 23 -13.31 -34.57 24.01
CA LYS A 23 -12.19 -33.84 23.41
C LYS A 23 -12.15 -33.99 21.88
N ASN A 24 -12.63 -35.13 21.37
CA ASN A 24 -12.80 -35.37 19.93
C ASN A 24 -14.06 -34.68 19.36
N VAL A 25 -15.12 -34.50 20.15
CA VAL A 25 -16.34 -33.76 19.75
C VAL A 25 -16.20 -32.25 19.95
N SER A 26 -15.43 -31.78 20.95
CA SER A 26 -15.10 -30.34 21.11
C SER A 26 -14.03 -29.83 20.14
N GLY A 27 -13.46 -30.71 19.31
CA GLY A 27 -12.70 -30.35 18.11
C GLY A 27 -13.57 -30.04 16.88
N SER A 28 -14.89 -30.25 16.96
CA SER A 28 -15.84 -30.00 15.87
C SER A 28 -16.42 -28.57 15.90
N GLY A 29 -15.60 -27.60 16.26
CA GLY A 29 -15.95 -26.18 16.31
C GLY A 29 -14.93 -25.27 15.61
N LYS A 30 -14.06 -25.83 14.77
CA LYS A 30 -13.34 -25.03 13.78
C LYS A 30 -14.04 -25.25 12.46
N THR A 31 -14.77 -24.25 12.01
CA THR A 31 -14.96 -24.04 10.58
C THR A 31 -13.58 -24.18 9.96
N SER A 32 -13.32 -25.32 9.33
CA SER A 32 -12.26 -25.40 8.35
C SER A 32 -12.73 -24.46 7.25
N HIS A 33 -12.39 -23.18 7.38
CA HIS A 33 -12.04 -22.42 6.22
C HIS A 33 -10.91 -23.22 5.58
N ALA A 34 -11.29 -24.18 4.73
CA ALA A 34 -10.44 -24.67 3.68
C ALA A 34 -9.81 -23.40 3.14
N LYS A 35 -8.49 -23.30 3.30
CA LYS A 35 -7.75 -22.12 2.87
C LYS A 35 -7.95 -22.07 1.37
N ASP A 36 -8.96 -21.33 0.92
CA ASP A 36 -9.22 -21.06 -0.48
C ASP A 36 -8.01 -20.26 -0.96
N ALA A 37 -7.01 -21.01 -1.41
CA ALA A 37 -5.77 -20.48 -1.92
C ALA A 37 -5.99 -20.17 -3.39
N SER A 38 -6.23 -18.90 -3.69
CA SER A 38 -6.25 -18.43 -5.06
C SER A 38 -4.82 -18.40 -5.59
N HIS A 39 -4.52 -19.29 -6.55
CA HIS A 39 -3.23 -19.30 -7.25
C HIS A 39 -3.25 -18.30 -8.40
N ILE A 40 -2.56 -17.18 -8.22
CA ILE A 40 -2.28 -16.23 -9.32
C ILE A 40 -1.19 -16.84 -10.20
N SER A 41 -1.44 -16.92 -11.52
CA SER A 41 -0.47 -17.43 -12.48
C SER A 41 0.82 -16.61 -12.44
N SER A 42 1.96 -17.25 -12.71
CA SER A 42 3.26 -16.58 -12.80
C SER A 42 3.25 -15.44 -13.81
N GLU A 43 2.52 -15.61 -14.92
CA GLU A 43 2.35 -14.58 -15.95
C GLU A 43 1.57 -13.36 -15.45
N ALA A 44 0.48 -13.57 -14.71
CA ALA A 44 -0.30 -12.47 -14.14
C ALA A 44 0.52 -11.66 -13.11
N LYS A 45 1.42 -12.31 -12.35
CA LYS A 45 2.35 -11.62 -11.45
C LYS A 45 3.34 -10.74 -12.22
N ARG A 46 3.95 -11.26 -13.29
CA ARG A 46 4.90 -10.50 -14.12
C ARG A 46 4.23 -9.32 -14.82
N LEU A 47 3.01 -9.50 -15.32
CA LEU A 47 2.22 -8.41 -15.92
C LEU A 47 1.89 -7.33 -14.90
N HIS A 48 1.55 -7.70 -13.66
CA HIS A 48 1.28 -6.75 -12.59
C HIS A 48 2.54 -5.95 -12.20
N GLU A 49 3.67 -6.62 -12.07
CA GLU A 49 4.98 -5.99 -11.83
C GLU A 49 5.32 -5.02 -12.96
N THR A 50 5.20 -5.45 -14.22
CA THR A 50 5.46 -4.61 -15.40
C THR A 50 4.52 -3.40 -15.46
N ALA A 51 3.23 -3.57 -15.12
CA ALA A 51 2.28 -2.47 -15.08
C ALA A 51 2.62 -1.45 -13.98
N GLY A 52 3.11 -1.91 -12.83
CA GLY A 52 3.65 -1.04 -11.79
C GLY A 52 4.84 -0.23 -12.30
N ASP A 53 5.81 -0.90 -12.92
CA ASP A 53 7.02 -0.28 -13.45
C ASP A 53 6.70 0.78 -14.52
N VAL A 54 5.81 0.48 -15.48
CA VAL A 54 5.38 1.43 -16.51
C VAL A 54 4.75 2.68 -15.89
N ASN A 55 3.92 2.53 -14.85
CA ASN A 55 3.31 3.67 -14.17
C ASN A 55 4.35 4.52 -13.42
N THR A 56 5.35 3.90 -12.80
CA THR A 56 6.45 4.64 -12.15
C THR A 56 7.31 5.40 -13.16
N VAL A 57 7.59 4.81 -14.33
CA VAL A 57 8.33 5.47 -15.40
C VAL A 57 7.51 6.62 -15.99
N GLN A 58 6.22 6.41 -16.21
CA GLN A 58 5.32 7.45 -16.75
C GLN A 58 5.23 8.65 -15.81
N THR A 59 5.10 8.42 -14.49
CA THR A 59 5.09 9.50 -13.50
C THR A 59 6.43 10.22 -13.40
N GLN A 60 7.56 9.51 -13.51
CA GLN A 60 8.89 10.13 -13.59
C GLN A 60 9.07 10.99 -14.85
N VAL A 61 8.56 10.55 -16.01
CA VAL A 61 8.60 11.33 -17.25
C VAL A 61 7.71 12.57 -17.17
N GLN A 62 6.52 12.47 -16.57
CA GLN A 62 5.65 13.63 -16.34
C GLN A 62 6.21 14.63 -15.34
N ASN A 63 6.93 14.13 -14.32
CA ASN A 63 7.56 14.97 -13.30
C ASN A 63 8.96 15.44 -13.70
N GLN A 64 9.51 14.98 -14.83
CA GLN A 64 10.72 15.57 -15.36
C GLN A 64 10.41 17.01 -15.74
N PRO A 65 11.20 17.99 -15.27
CA PRO A 65 11.05 19.35 -15.73
C PRO A 65 11.27 19.33 -17.24
N GLU A 66 10.25 19.73 -18.01
CA GLU A 66 10.36 19.91 -19.45
C GLU A 66 11.32 21.09 -19.69
N ILE A 67 12.63 20.80 -19.73
CA ILE A 67 13.65 21.82 -19.99
C ILE A 67 13.57 22.14 -21.48
N ARG A 68 12.70 23.10 -21.79
CA ARG A 68 12.63 23.78 -23.07
C ARG A 68 13.88 24.64 -23.23
N THR A 69 14.92 24.08 -23.82
CA THR A 69 16.23 24.73 -24.01
C THR A 69 16.10 26.10 -24.66
N GLU A 70 15.15 26.25 -25.59
CA GLU A 70 14.82 27.51 -26.24
C GLU A 70 14.32 28.58 -25.27
N ARG A 71 13.54 28.20 -24.25
CA ARG A 71 13.08 29.12 -23.20
C ARG A 71 14.21 29.53 -22.27
N VAL A 72 15.12 28.61 -21.99
CA VAL A 72 16.31 28.89 -21.17
C VAL A 72 17.22 29.91 -21.87
N GLU A 73 17.42 29.78 -23.17
CA GLU A 73 18.19 30.73 -23.97
C GLU A 73 17.53 32.10 -24.04
N GLU A 74 16.22 32.15 -24.27
CA GLU A 74 15.43 33.39 -24.27
C GLU A 74 15.56 34.14 -22.93
N VAL A 75 15.43 33.42 -21.80
CA VAL A 75 15.57 34.00 -20.46
C VAL A 75 16.99 34.47 -20.20
N LYS A 76 18.02 33.69 -20.59
CA LYS A 76 19.42 34.12 -20.50
C LYS A 76 19.67 35.43 -21.26
N ALA A 77 19.09 35.58 -22.45
CA ALA A 77 19.19 36.83 -23.21
C ALA A 77 18.51 38.00 -22.50
N LYS A 78 17.31 37.81 -21.93
CA LYS A 78 16.60 38.83 -21.15
C LYS A 78 17.39 39.28 -19.91
N ILE A 79 18.04 38.34 -19.22
CA ILE A 79 18.92 38.65 -18.07
C ILE A 79 20.11 39.49 -18.52
N LYS A 80 20.82 39.08 -19.58
CA LYS A 80 21.97 39.83 -20.11
C LYS A 80 21.61 41.26 -20.54
N ASN A 81 20.42 41.43 -21.11
CA ASN A 81 19.95 42.74 -21.57
C ASN A 81 19.39 43.62 -20.44
N GLY A 82 19.42 43.16 -19.19
CA GLY A 82 18.90 43.93 -18.05
C GLY A 82 17.39 44.13 -18.07
N PHE A 83 16.64 43.31 -18.83
CA PHE A 83 15.19 43.46 -18.99
C PHE A 83 14.44 43.47 -17.65
N TYR A 84 14.87 42.65 -16.70
CA TYR A 84 14.28 42.53 -15.37
C TYR A 84 14.60 43.73 -14.45
N ASN A 85 15.57 44.56 -14.81
CA ASN A 85 15.91 45.79 -14.09
C ASN A 85 15.19 47.02 -14.68
N SER A 86 14.35 46.84 -15.70
CA SER A 86 13.61 47.95 -16.31
C SER A 86 12.40 48.32 -15.45
N ASP A 87 12.15 49.62 -15.31
CA ASP A 87 10.99 50.14 -14.56
C ASP A 87 9.67 49.59 -15.11
N ALA A 88 9.56 49.46 -16.44
CA ALA A 88 8.40 48.88 -17.10
C ALA A 88 8.13 47.41 -16.72
N PHE A 89 9.17 46.64 -16.37
CA PHE A 89 8.99 45.28 -15.86
C PHE A 89 8.54 45.29 -14.38
N ILE A 90 9.13 46.18 -13.56
CA ILE A 90 8.76 46.38 -12.16
C ILE A 90 7.27 46.76 -12.05
N ASP A 91 6.79 47.68 -12.88
CA ASP A 91 5.39 48.10 -12.90
C ASP A 91 4.45 46.95 -13.24
N ARG A 92 4.77 46.17 -14.29
CA ARG A 92 3.98 44.99 -14.68
C ARG A 92 4.00 43.89 -13.62
N LEU A 93 5.13 43.70 -12.96
CA LEU A 93 5.25 42.74 -11.86
C LEU A 93 4.38 43.19 -10.68
N THR A 94 4.42 44.47 -10.34
CA THR A 94 3.63 45.06 -9.27
C THR A 94 2.14 44.94 -9.55
N GLU A 95 1.68 45.28 -10.76
CA GLU A 95 0.28 45.12 -11.17
C GLU A 95 -0.19 43.67 -11.08
N LYS A 96 0.65 42.72 -11.51
CA LYS A 96 0.32 41.29 -11.42
C LYS A 96 0.24 40.81 -9.97
N ILE A 97 1.16 41.24 -9.11
CA ILE A 97 1.13 40.93 -7.67
C ILE A 97 -0.13 41.53 -7.05
N MET A 98 -0.46 42.79 -7.31
CA MET A 98 -1.68 43.41 -6.78
C MET A 98 -2.93 42.65 -7.23
N LYS A 99 -2.97 42.20 -8.49
CA LYS A 99 -4.08 41.39 -9.03
C LYS A 99 -4.20 40.01 -8.39
N ASP A 100 -3.08 39.31 -8.21
CA ASP A 100 -3.07 37.94 -7.67
C ASP A 100 -3.32 37.94 -6.15
N PHE A 101 -2.91 39.01 -5.45
CA PHE A 101 -3.08 39.16 -4.00
C PHE A 101 -4.27 40.05 -3.59
N GLY A 102 -5.02 40.60 -4.55
CA GLY A 102 -6.30 41.29 -4.33
C GLY A 102 -6.18 42.64 -3.59
N LEU A 103 -5.13 43.41 -3.86
CA LEU A 103 -4.89 44.75 -3.30
C LEU A 103 -5.37 45.85 -4.24
#